data_AF-A0A359BKI0-F1
#
_entry.id   AF-A0A359BKI0-F1
#
_cell.length_a   1.000
_cell.length_b   1.000
_cell.length_c   1.000
_cell.angle_alpha   90.00
_cell.angle_beta   90.00
_cell.angle_gamma   90.00
#
_symmetry.space_group_name_H-M   'P 1'
#
loop_
_entity.id
_entity.type
_entity.pdbx_description
1 polymer ?
#
loop_
_entity_poly.entity_id
_entity_poly.type
_entity_poly.pdbx_seq_one_letter_code
_entity_poly.pdbx_strand_id
1 'polypeptide(L)'
;MIQSVSTNVDNSNQRTSFKDKAVKTGAAVVGGTVGLAVPYVTLADNFKISSVADMQNSAKFMSKLMPEIDTFENTAQNVAQIMKETGLGKKGVKFHAIDKNSASSVNELKNIINNNVKQSGKLFTRFKQNVFNMFKEGANAAYFPDTKDVIVGRHNLYSSAYHELGHAMNANGNFATKALQKARNITPFGVSLVAPIVLAIGLLHKVDKTKPEEEKSKLEKTADFVSNNAGKLTLASYVPLLAEEGLASIRGVKHAAKHLSPDKVSKLAMNYTKAWGTYAATAGLIAGGVALGVALAQGIKNKYTGQKPEQAPQDSKVA
;
A
#
# COMPACT_ATOMS: atom_id res chain seq x y z
N MET A 1 -11.82 -61.67 18.62
CA MET A 1 -12.28 -60.27 18.78
C MET A 1 -11.06 -59.38 18.98
N ILE A 2 -10.49 -58.84 17.90
CA ILE A 2 -9.61 -57.66 17.94
C ILE A 2 -9.90 -56.89 16.65
N GLN A 3 -10.65 -55.79 16.76
CA GLN A 3 -10.84 -54.84 15.67
C GLN A 3 -9.62 -53.91 15.63
N SER A 4 -8.89 -53.92 14.53
CA SER A 4 -7.90 -52.89 14.23
C SER A 4 -8.60 -51.65 13.69
N VAL A 5 -8.67 -50.59 14.49
CA VAL A 5 -9.00 -49.24 14.02
C VAL A 5 -7.71 -48.64 13.45
N SER A 6 -7.64 -48.44 12.14
CA SER A 6 -6.65 -47.56 11.52
C SER A 6 -7.35 -46.29 11.07
N THR A 7 -7.02 -45.21 11.77
CA THR A 7 -7.52 -43.86 11.55
C THR A 7 -6.92 -43.27 10.26
N ASN A 8 -7.71 -43.25 9.19
CA ASN A 8 -7.48 -42.35 8.06
C ASN A 8 -7.89 -40.94 8.52
N VAL A 9 -6.96 -40.19 9.10
CA VAL A 9 -7.18 -38.77 9.42
C VAL A 9 -7.08 -37.97 8.12
N ASP A 10 -8.22 -37.44 7.72
CA ASP A 10 -8.47 -36.68 6.50
C ASP A 10 -7.72 -35.33 6.51
N ASN A 11 -6.45 -35.38 6.08
CA ASN A 11 -5.52 -34.25 6.01
C ASN A 11 -5.87 -33.18 4.95
N SER A 12 -6.89 -33.44 4.13
CA SER A 12 -7.31 -32.58 3.03
C SER A 12 -8.11 -31.35 3.51
N ASN A 13 -8.98 -31.53 4.49
CA ASN A 13 -9.88 -30.48 5.02
C ASN A 13 -9.21 -29.50 5.99
N GLN A 14 -8.14 -29.90 6.68
CA GLN A 14 -7.36 -28.97 7.52
C GLN A 14 -6.49 -28.02 6.68
N ARG A 15 -5.97 -28.46 5.54
CA ARG A 15 -5.13 -27.64 4.65
C ARG A 15 -5.91 -26.52 3.94
N THR A 16 -7.17 -26.77 3.56
CA THR A 16 -8.05 -25.74 2.97
C THR A 16 -8.45 -24.69 4.02
N SER A 17 -8.83 -25.13 5.23
CA SER A 17 -9.15 -24.27 6.37
C SER A 17 -7.98 -23.36 6.79
N PHE A 18 -6.76 -23.89 6.84
CA PHE A 18 -5.58 -23.10 7.21
C PHE A 18 -5.17 -22.12 6.11
N LYS A 19 -5.26 -22.51 4.83
CA LYS A 19 -5.04 -21.59 3.69
C LYS A 19 -6.06 -20.47 3.69
N ASP A 20 -7.35 -20.76 3.90
CA ASP A 20 -8.39 -19.74 3.94
C ASP A 20 -8.24 -18.81 5.14
N LYS A 21 -7.85 -19.32 6.32
CA LYS A 21 -7.55 -18.48 7.48
C LYS A 21 -6.28 -17.65 7.28
N ALA A 22 -5.20 -18.23 6.76
CA ALA A 22 -3.95 -17.50 6.53
C ALA A 22 -4.09 -16.45 5.43
N VAL A 23 -4.87 -16.74 4.37
CA VAL A 23 -5.22 -15.76 3.33
C VAL A 23 -6.14 -14.69 3.90
N LYS A 24 -7.18 -15.04 4.68
CA LYS A 24 -8.07 -14.03 5.31
C LYS A 24 -7.35 -13.18 6.36
N THR A 25 -6.47 -13.75 7.17
CA THR A 25 -5.71 -13.04 8.20
C THR A 25 -4.58 -12.21 7.59
N GLY A 26 -3.82 -12.74 6.62
CA GLY A 26 -2.83 -11.97 5.87
C GLY A 26 -3.46 -10.85 5.05
N ALA A 27 -4.63 -11.11 4.45
CA ALA A 27 -5.36 -10.12 3.70
C ALA A 27 -6.10 -9.12 4.61
N ALA A 28 -6.51 -9.48 5.83
CA ALA A 28 -7.01 -8.51 6.83
C ALA A 28 -5.89 -7.63 7.42
N VAL A 29 -4.68 -8.16 7.60
CA VAL A 29 -3.50 -7.39 8.04
C VAL A 29 -3.02 -6.43 6.95
N VAL A 30 -3.09 -6.84 5.67
CA VAL A 30 -2.78 -5.98 4.51
C VAL A 30 -3.93 -4.99 4.26
N GLY A 31 -5.18 -5.44 4.19
CA GLY A 31 -6.38 -4.63 3.92
C GLY A 31 -6.77 -3.67 5.05
N GLY A 32 -6.27 -3.89 6.28
CA GLY A 32 -6.38 -2.97 7.41
C GLY A 32 -5.31 -1.87 7.44
N THR A 33 -4.55 -1.67 6.37
CA THR A 33 -3.62 -0.53 6.27
C THR A 33 -4.20 0.53 5.33
N VAL A 34 -4.06 1.79 5.73
CA VAL A 34 -4.77 2.95 5.15
C VAL A 34 -4.63 3.05 3.64
N GLY A 35 -3.47 2.66 3.09
CA GLY A 35 -3.23 2.68 1.66
C GLY A 35 -3.36 1.38 0.91
N LEU A 36 -3.49 0.25 1.59
CA LEU A 36 -3.60 -1.05 0.91
C LEU A 36 -5.05 -1.54 0.80
N ALA A 37 -6.04 -0.77 1.23
CA ALA A 37 -7.44 -1.12 1.01
C ALA A 37 -7.73 -1.34 -0.49
N VAL A 38 -7.17 -0.50 -1.38
CA VAL A 38 -7.32 -0.64 -2.84
C VAL A 38 -6.61 -1.91 -3.38
N PRO A 39 -5.33 -2.18 -3.06
CA PRO A 39 -4.66 -3.45 -3.35
C PRO A 39 -5.31 -4.69 -2.76
N TYR A 40 -5.76 -4.62 -1.52
CA TYR A 40 -6.45 -5.73 -0.84
C TYR A 40 -7.68 -6.08 -1.63
N VAL A 41 -8.50 -5.09 -1.98
CA VAL A 41 -9.69 -5.30 -2.78
C VAL A 41 -9.34 -5.84 -4.17
N THR A 42 -8.23 -5.39 -4.77
CA THR A 42 -7.74 -5.91 -6.07
C THR A 42 -7.28 -7.36 -6.00
N LEU A 43 -6.48 -7.71 -4.98
CA LEU A 43 -5.95 -9.05 -4.77
C LEU A 43 -7.07 -10.00 -4.33
N ALA A 44 -7.89 -9.59 -3.37
CA ALA A 44 -9.07 -10.31 -2.90
C ALA A 44 -10.07 -10.53 -4.04
N ASP A 45 -10.30 -9.56 -4.92
CA ASP A 45 -11.18 -9.72 -6.09
C ASP A 45 -10.73 -10.77 -7.08
N ASN A 46 -9.42 -10.86 -7.34
CA ASN A 46 -8.87 -11.92 -8.20
C ASN A 46 -9.16 -13.31 -7.63
N PHE A 47 -9.34 -13.40 -6.31
CA PHE A 47 -9.76 -14.61 -5.60
C PHE A 47 -11.27 -14.64 -5.25
N LYS A 48 -12.07 -13.64 -5.68
CA LYS A 48 -13.50 -13.46 -5.36
C LYS A 48 -13.81 -13.30 -3.85
N ILE A 49 -12.90 -12.71 -3.10
CA ILE A 49 -12.96 -12.62 -1.63
C ILE A 49 -13.58 -11.30 -1.14
N SER A 50 -13.76 -10.28 -2.00
CA SER A 50 -14.24 -8.96 -1.56
C SER A 50 -15.72 -8.70 -1.85
N SER A 51 -16.44 -8.19 -0.84
CA SER A 51 -17.86 -7.84 -0.87
C SER A 51 -18.08 -6.38 -0.44
N VAL A 52 -19.28 -5.83 -0.70
CA VAL A 52 -19.66 -4.49 -0.19
C VAL A 52 -19.60 -4.44 1.34
N ALA A 53 -19.92 -5.54 2.03
CA ALA A 53 -19.80 -5.63 3.47
C ALA A 53 -18.34 -5.49 3.95
N ASP A 54 -17.37 -6.02 3.19
CA ASP A 54 -15.95 -5.84 3.50
C ASP A 54 -15.53 -4.37 3.37
N MET A 55 -16.09 -3.63 2.41
CA MET A 55 -15.82 -2.19 2.28
C MET A 55 -16.40 -1.38 3.43
N GLN A 56 -17.60 -1.74 3.90
CA GLN A 56 -18.20 -1.12 5.07
C GLN A 56 -17.40 -1.43 6.35
N ASN A 57 -16.89 -2.66 6.48
CA ASN A 57 -16.01 -3.05 7.59
C ASN A 57 -14.68 -2.31 7.52
N SER A 58 -14.11 -2.15 6.33
CA SER A 58 -12.92 -1.33 6.10
C SER A 58 -13.19 0.12 6.50
N ALA A 59 -14.31 0.73 6.08
CA ALA A 59 -14.68 2.09 6.49
C ALA A 59 -14.77 2.22 8.02
N LYS A 60 -15.42 1.27 8.71
CA LYS A 60 -15.50 1.26 10.17
C LYS A 60 -14.12 1.15 10.84
N PHE A 61 -13.28 0.26 10.35
CA PHE A 61 -11.91 0.11 10.84
C PHE A 61 -11.12 1.40 10.64
N MET A 62 -11.24 2.01 9.47
CA MET A 62 -10.57 3.26 9.11
C MET A 62 -11.01 4.43 9.99
N SER A 63 -12.31 4.60 10.24
CA SER A 63 -12.83 5.61 11.17
C SER A 63 -12.36 5.37 12.61
N LYS A 64 -12.04 4.12 13.00
CA LYS A 64 -11.45 3.82 14.32
C LYS A 64 -9.95 4.15 14.38
N LEU A 65 -9.23 3.89 13.29
CA LEU A 65 -7.79 4.15 13.20
C LEU A 65 -7.49 5.65 13.08
N MET A 66 -8.29 6.35 12.28
CA MET A 66 -8.21 7.78 11.98
C MET A 66 -9.57 8.42 12.28
N PRO A 67 -9.91 8.61 13.57
CA PRO A 67 -11.14 9.28 13.95
C PRO A 67 -11.18 10.71 13.42
N GLU A 68 -12.38 11.16 13.08
CA GLU A 68 -12.61 12.55 12.69
C GLU A 68 -12.23 13.50 13.81
N ILE A 69 -11.59 14.60 13.44
CA ILE A 69 -11.10 15.59 14.40
C ILE A 69 -12.01 16.81 14.52
N ASP A 70 -13.02 16.92 13.66
CA ASP A 70 -13.97 18.03 13.60
C ASP A 70 -15.31 17.60 12.99
N THR A 71 -16.23 18.53 12.75
CA THR A 71 -17.40 18.31 11.90
C THR A 71 -17.03 18.42 10.42
N PHE A 72 -17.81 17.77 9.56
CA PHE A 72 -17.64 17.88 8.11
C PHE A 72 -17.71 19.35 7.64
N GLU A 73 -18.67 20.13 8.15
CA GLU A 73 -18.86 21.53 7.76
C GLU A 73 -17.62 22.38 8.07
N ASN A 74 -17.03 22.22 9.26
CA ASN A 74 -15.79 22.91 9.63
C ASN A 74 -14.62 22.45 8.76
N THR A 75 -14.52 21.13 8.50
CA THR A 75 -13.49 20.59 7.61
C THR A 75 -13.60 21.16 6.20
N ALA A 76 -14.81 21.20 5.63
CA ALA A 76 -15.06 21.74 4.29
C ALA A 76 -14.74 23.24 4.19
N GLN A 77 -15.11 24.03 5.21
CA GLN A 77 -14.74 25.45 5.29
C GLN A 77 -13.21 25.64 5.33
N ASN A 78 -12.52 24.87 6.19
CA ASN A 78 -11.07 24.90 6.29
C ASN A 78 -10.40 24.50 4.97
N VAL A 79 -10.90 23.46 4.30
CA VAL A 79 -10.42 23.02 2.98
C VAL A 79 -10.54 24.15 1.95
N ALA A 80 -11.70 24.82 1.87
CA ALA A 80 -11.91 25.93 0.94
C ALA A 80 -10.91 27.07 1.19
N GLN A 81 -10.67 27.41 2.47
CA GLN A 81 -9.71 28.43 2.86
C GLN A 81 -8.27 28.02 2.54
N ILE A 82 -7.87 26.78 2.80
CA ILE A 82 -6.54 26.25 2.44
C ILE A 82 -6.35 26.28 0.92
N MET A 83 -7.34 25.87 0.13
CA MET A 83 -7.28 25.91 -1.34
C MET A 83 -7.08 27.34 -1.86
N LYS A 84 -7.68 28.34 -1.21
CA LYS A 84 -7.49 29.76 -1.52
C LYS A 84 -6.08 30.23 -1.18
N GLU A 85 -5.59 29.95 0.03
CA GLU A 85 -4.26 30.36 0.51
C GLU A 85 -3.12 29.75 -0.29
N THR A 86 -3.26 28.48 -0.68
CA THR A 86 -2.24 27.73 -1.43
C THR A 86 -2.32 27.97 -2.93
N GLY A 87 -3.39 28.62 -3.40
CA GLY A 87 -3.69 28.82 -4.81
C GLY A 87 -4.04 27.52 -5.55
N LEU A 88 -4.34 26.42 -4.86
CA LEU A 88 -4.67 25.13 -5.49
C LEU A 88 -5.89 25.24 -6.42
N GLY A 89 -6.92 26.00 -6.04
CA GLY A 89 -8.07 26.25 -6.90
C GLY A 89 -7.69 26.92 -8.22
N LYS A 90 -6.77 27.91 -8.18
CA LYS A 90 -6.24 28.56 -9.40
C LYS A 90 -5.41 27.62 -10.27
N LYS A 91 -4.85 26.57 -9.68
CA LYS A 91 -4.11 25.50 -10.38
C LYS A 91 -5.04 24.41 -10.90
N GLY A 92 -6.36 24.57 -10.76
CA GLY A 92 -7.38 23.65 -11.28
C GLY A 92 -7.69 22.47 -10.37
N VAL A 93 -7.25 22.49 -9.10
CA VAL A 93 -7.62 21.46 -8.13
C VAL A 93 -9.06 21.64 -7.69
N LYS A 94 -9.81 20.54 -7.65
CA LYS A 94 -11.22 20.49 -7.26
C LYS A 94 -11.40 19.63 -6.02
N PHE A 95 -12.38 19.96 -5.19
CA PHE A 95 -12.70 19.21 -3.98
C PHE A 95 -14.12 18.66 -4.07
N HIS A 96 -14.25 17.35 -3.87
CA HIS A 96 -15.49 16.59 -4.01
C HIS A 96 -15.79 15.88 -2.70
N ALA A 97 -16.87 16.30 -2.03
CA ALA A 97 -17.40 15.62 -0.87
C ALA A 97 -18.51 14.67 -1.30
N ILE A 98 -18.23 13.37 -1.24
CA ILE A 98 -19.14 12.34 -1.72
C ILE A 98 -20.17 12.00 -0.65
N ASP A 99 -21.41 12.32 -0.92
CA ASP A 99 -22.56 11.83 -0.15
C ASP A 99 -23.18 10.62 -0.84
N LYS A 100 -23.09 9.46 -0.18
CA LYS A 100 -23.62 8.19 -0.71
C LYS A 100 -25.14 8.18 -0.89
N ASN A 101 -25.85 9.06 -0.20
CA ASN A 101 -27.30 9.19 -0.27
C ASN A 101 -27.75 10.19 -1.37
N SER A 102 -26.81 10.91 -2.00
CA SER A 102 -27.07 11.86 -3.08
C SER A 102 -26.79 11.23 -4.44
N ALA A 103 -27.85 11.06 -5.26
CA ALA A 103 -27.71 10.52 -6.61
C ALA A 103 -26.74 11.35 -7.47
N SER A 104 -26.74 12.68 -7.30
CA SER A 104 -25.84 13.58 -8.02
C SER A 104 -24.37 13.32 -7.63
N SER A 105 -24.07 13.26 -6.33
CA SER A 105 -22.71 13.00 -5.82
C SER A 105 -22.20 11.62 -6.23
N VAL A 106 -23.08 10.62 -6.26
CA VAL A 106 -22.74 9.26 -6.70
C VAL A 106 -22.43 9.23 -8.21
N ASN A 107 -23.18 9.97 -9.03
CA ASN A 107 -22.91 10.09 -10.47
C ASN A 107 -21.60 10.85 -10.75
N GLU A 108 -21.33 11.91 -9.98
CA GLU A 108 -20.07 12.64 -10.05
C GLU A 108 -18.88 11.72 -9.72
N LEU A 109 -18.95 10.98 -8.60
CA LEU A 109 -17.93 10.00 -8.25
C LEU A 109 -17.70 8.99 -9.39
N LYS A 110 -18.79 8.46 -9.98
CA LYS A 110 -18.68 7.52 -11.11
C LYS A 110 -17.91 8.12 -12.27
N ASN A 111 -18.14 9.39 -12.60
CA ASN A 111 -17.43 10.09 -13.67
C ASN A 111 -15.94 10.30 -13.33
N ILE A 112 -15.63 10.70 -12.10
CA ILE A 112 -14.22 10.89 -11.68
C ILE A 112 -13.47 9.56 -11.75
N ILE A 113 -14.05 8.47 -11.23
CA ILE A 113 -13.46 7.12 -11.31
C ILE A 113 -13.33 6.67 -12.77
N ASN A 114 -14.30 6.98 -13.63
CA ASN A 114 -14.21 6.65 -15.05
C ASN A 114 -13.03 7.33 -15.75
N ASN A 115 -12.73 8.57 -15.39
CA ASN A 115 -11.66 9.35 -16.02
C ASN A 115 -10.27 8.98 -15.49
N ASN A 116 -10.18 8.54 -14.23
CA ASN A 116 -8.89 8.27 -13.58
C ASN A 116 -8.50 6.79 -13.54
N VAL A 117 -9.48 5.88 -13.55
CA VAL A 117 -9.24 4.45 -13.53
C VAL A 117 -9.44 3.90 -14.93
N LYS A 118 -8.33 3.78 -15.67
CA LYS A 118 -8.31 3.24 -17.04
C LYS A 118 -8.88 1.82 -17.06
N GLN A 119 -9.73 1.55 -18.04
CA GLN A 119 -10.38 0.26 -18.21
C GLN A 119 -9.55 -0.60 -19.18
N SER A 120 -9.11 -1.79 -18.76
CA SER A 120 -8.53 -2.80 -19.65
C SER A 120 -9.01 -4.21 -19.29
N GLY A 121 -10.09 -4.67 -19.92
CA GLY A 121 -10.60 -6.05 -19.76
C GLY A 121 -11.43 -6.31 -18.50
N LYS A 122 -11.96 -7.55 -18.39
CA LYS A 122 -12.96 -7.94 -17.36
C LYS A 122 -12.43 -7.82 -15.92
N LEU A 123 -11.13 -8.04 -15.71
CA LEU A 123 -10.47 -7.90 -14.40
C LEU A 123 -10.53 -6.45 -13.90
N PHE A 124 -10.29 -5.50 -14.79
CA PHE A 124 -10.28 -4.07 -14.46
C PHE A 124 -11.68 -3.49 -14.26
N THR A 125 -12.73 -4.08 -14.85
CA THR A 125 -14.12 -3.67 -14.60
C THR A 125 -14.52 -3.91 -13.14
N ARG A 126 -14.14 -5.06 -12.55
CA ARG A 126 -14.42 -5.36 -11.14
C ARG A 126 -13.62 -4.45 -10.21
N PHE A 127 -12.31 -4.32 -10.46
CA PHE A 127 -11.46 -3.39 -9.74
C PHE A 127 -12.05 -1.99 -9.71
N LYS A 128 -12.48 -1.47 -10.86
CA LYS A 128 -13.09 -0.15 -10.98
C LYS A 128 -14.40 -0.01 -10.20
N GLN A 129 -15.28 -1.01 -10.27
CA GLN A 129 -16.52 -1.04 -9.48
C GLN A 129 -16.23 -1.00 -7.99
N ASN A 130 -15.16 -1.67 -7.59
CA ASN A 130 -14.75 -1.75 -6.21
C ASN A 130 -14.08 -0.48 -5.70
N VAL A 131 -13.19 0.14 -6.48
CA VAL A 131 -12.69 1.48 -6.20
C VAL A 131 -13.86 2.46 -6.04
N PHE A 132 -14.85 2.41 -6.93
CA PHE A 132 -16.07 3.21 -6.81
C PHE A 132 -16.82 2.93 -5.49
N ASN A 133 -17.04 1.66 -5.14
CA ASN A 133 -17.73 1.29 -3.90
C ASN A 133 -16.96 1.76 -2.65
N MET A 134 -15.62 1.72 -2.66
CA MET A 134 -14.80 2.19 -1.54
C MET A 134 -15.00 3.68 -1.27
N PHE A 135 -14.91 4.51 -2.32
CA PHE A 135 -15.12 5.95 -2.18
C PHE A 135 -16.58 6.27 -1.85
N LYS A 136 -17.54 5.57 -2.47
CA LYS A 136 -18.97 5.75 -2.19
C LYS A 136 -19.28 5.48 -0.71
N GLU A 137 -18.75 4.41 -0.13
CA GLU A 137 -19.02 4.06 1.27
C GLU A 137 -18.16 4.85 2.27
N GLY A 138 -17.32 5.78 1.81
CA GLY A 138 -16.43 6.57 2.67
C GLY A 138 -15.31 5.73 3.30
N ALA A 139 -14.92 4.63 2.64
CA ALA A 139 -13.83 3.77 3.08
C ALA A 139 -12.45 4.31 2.64
N ASN A 140 -12.41 5.35 1.80
CA ASN A 140 -11.17 5.91 1.29
C ASN A 140 -11.31 7.41 0.94
N ALA A 141 -10.16 8.08 0.85
CA ALA A 141 -9.98 9.42 0.33
C ALA A 141 -8.83 9.39 -0.70
N ALA A 142 -8.84 10.30 -1.68
CA ALA A 142 -7.78 10.35 -2.68
C ALA A 142 -7.68 11.69 -3.40
N TYR A 143 -6.45 12.06 -3.73
CA TYR A 143 -6.14 13.04 -4.76
C TYR A 143 -5.69 12.35 -6.04
N PHE A 144 -6.39 12.64 -7.15
CA PHE A 144 -6.05 12.19 -8.49
C PHE A 144 -5.20 13.25 -9.22
N PRO A 145 -3.89 13.03 -9.45
CA PRO A 145 -3.01 14.07 -10.01
C PRO A 145 -3.34 14.48 -11.45
N ASP A 146 -3.85 13.55 -12.25
CA ASP A 146 -4.12 13.77 -13.68
C ASP A 146 -5.34 14.67 -13.89
N THR A 147 -6.44 14.43 -13.17
CA THR A 147 -7.65 15.26 -13.24
C THR A 147 -7.72 16.35 -12.17
N LYS A 148 -6.80 16.31 -11.20
CA LYS A 148 -6.69 17.23 -10.06
C LYS A 148 -7.91 17.21 -9.12
N ASP A 149 -8.58 16.07 -9.03
CA ASP A 149 -9.74 15.90 -8.16
C ASP A 149 -9.30 15.37 -6.78
N VAL A 150 -9.69 16.06 -5.72
CA VAL A 150 -9.65 15.57 -4.33
C VAL A 150 -11.02 14.99 -4.00
N ILE A 151 -11.08 13.72 -3.61
CA ILE A 151 -12.29 13.02 -3.22
C ILE A 151 -12.21 12.62 -1.76
N VAL A 152 -13.25 12.95 -0.99
CA VAL A 152 -13.43 12.49 0.39
C VAL A 152 -14.88 12.06 0.62
N GLY A 153 -15.11 11.17 1.58
CA GLY A 153 -16.46 10.85 2.03
C GLY A 153 -17.04 12.00 2.86
N ARG A 154 -18.33 12.31 2.68
CA ARG A 154 -19.02 13.33 3.50
C ARG A 154 -19.24 12.85 4.94
N HIS A 155 -19.51 11.55 5.11
CA HIS A 155 -19.92 10.97 6.39
C HIS A 155 -18.78 10.28 7.16
N ASN A 156 -17.69 9.95 6.47
CA ASN A 156 -16.51 9.28 7.01
C ASN A 156 -15.26 9.70 6.23
N LEU A 157 -14.11 9.69 6.91
CA LEU A 157 -12.79 10.08 6.42
C LEU A 157 -12.71 11.49 5.83
N TYR A 158 -13.53 12.43 6.29
CA TYR A 158 -13.48 13.81 5.80
C TYR A 158 -12.26 14.56 6.34
N SER A 159 -11.75 14.26 7.53
CA SER A 159 -10.50 14.83 8.04
C SER A 159 -9.31 14.48 7.14
N SER A 160 -9.35 13.35 6.42
CA SER A 160 -8.35 12.98 5.42
C SER A 160 -8.22 14.00 4.29
N ALA A 161 -9.21 14.89 4.10
CA ALA A 161 -9.13 16.00 3.15
C ALA A 161 -7.83 16.81 3.31
N TYR A 162 -7.35 17.01 4.54
CA TYR A 162 -6.09 17.74 4.74
C TYR A 162 -4.88 16.99 4.16
N HIS A 163 -4.84 15.65 4.27
CA HIS A 163 -3.80 14.82 3.68
C HIS A 163 -3.86 14.86 2.14
N GLU A 164 -5.06 14.75 1.57
CA GLU A 164 -5.24 14.82 0.11
C GLU A 164 -4.86 16.18 -0.47
N LEU A 165 -5.13 17.27 0.26
CA LEU A 165 -4.60 18.59 -0.10
C LEU A 165 -3.07 18.63 -0.07
N GLY A 166 -2.44 17.89 0.84
CA GLY A 166 -0.98 17.69 0.86
C GLY A 166 -0.46 17.05 -0.43
N HIS A 167 -1.10 15.98 -0.92
CA HIS A 167 -0.79 15.41 -2.23
C HIS A 167 -1.02 16.41 -3.37
N ALA A 168 -2.10 17.19 -3.31
CA ALA A 168 -2.37 18.22 -4.31
C ALA A 168 -1.27 19.30 -4.33
N MET A 169 -0.77 19.71 -3.16
CA MET A 169 0.37 20.63 -3.04
C MET A 169 1.66 20.01 -3.58
N ASN A 170 1.90 18.71 -3.40
CA ASN A 170 3.05 18.01 -3.96
C ASN A 170 3.01 18.03 -5.49
N ALA A 171 1.85 17.71 -6.09
CA ALA A 171 1.68 17.58 -7.54
C ALA A 171 1.76 18.93 -8.24
N ASN A 172 1.32 19.97 -7.54
CA ASN A 172 1.26 21.34 -8.05
C ASN A 172 2.39 22.22 -7.48
N GLY A 173 3.41 21.58 -6.89
CA GLY A 173 4.55 22.22 -6.26
C GLY A 173 5.75 22.39 -7.19
N ASN A 174 6.95 22.33 -6.61
CA ASN A 174 8.21 22.47 -7.33
C ASN A 174 8.62 21.15 -8.02
N PHE A 175 9.75 21.18 -8.73
CA PHE A 175 10.26 20.02 -9.46
C PHE A 175 10.47 18.80 -8.54
N ALA A 176 11.05 18.99 -7.35
CA ALA A 176 11.35 17.90 -6.42
C ALA A 176 10.08 17.19 -5.94
N THR A 177 9.03 17.92 -5.56
CA THR A 177 7.78 17.30 -5.09
C THR A 177 7.03 16.61 -6.21
N LYS A 178 7.07 17.17 -7.42
CA LYS A 178 6.53 16.53 -8.63
C LYS A 178 7.28 15.25 -8.99
N ALA A 179 8.61 15.27 -8.90
CA ALA A 179 9.44 14.10 -9.16
C ALA A 179 9.15 12.99 -8.14
N LEU A 180 9.04 13.34 -6.85
CA LEU A 180 8.68 12.39 -5.79
C LEU A 180 7.31 11.75 -6.04
N GLN A 181 6.31 12.55 -6.44
CA GLN A 181 4.97 12.05 -6.73
C GLN A 181 4.88 11.19 -8.00
N LYS A 182 5.80 11.37 -8.95
CA LYS A 182 5.96 10.42 -10.06
C LYS A 182 6.65 9.14 -9.59
N ALA A 183 7.67 9.25 -8.74
CA ALA A 183 8.47 8.13 -8.26
C ALA A 183 7.66 7.16 -7.38
N ARG A 184 6.66 7.62 -6.61
CA ARG A 184 5.77 6.72 -5.84
C ARG A 184 4.99 5.71 -6.72
N ASN A 185 4.90 5.94 -8.04
CA ASN A 185 4.25 5.01 -8.96
C ASN A 185 5.04 3.72 -9.22
N ILE A 186 6.26 3.59 -8.67
CA ILE A 186 6.97 2.29 -8.58
C ILE A 186 6.23 1.34 -7.62
N THR A 187 5.43 1.89 -6.71
CA THR A 187 4.55 1.19 -5.78
C THR A 187 3.09 1.62 -6.02
N PRO A 188 2.50 1.34 -7.20
CA PRO A 188 1.14 1.78 -7.49
C PRO A 188 0.17 1.21 -6.47
N PHE A 189 -0.70 2.07 -5.95
CA PHE A 189 -1.66 1.74 -4.89
C PHE A 189 -1.00 1.17 -3.62
N GLY A 190 0.30 1.36 -3.39
CA GLY A 190 1.00 0.77 -2.24
C GLY A 190 1.54 -0.65 -2.46
N VAL A 191 1.47 -1.20 -3.69
CA VAL A 191 2.08 -2.49 -4.04
C VAL A 191 3.36 -2.26 -4.83
N SER A 192 4.51 -2.67 -4.30
CA SER A 192 5.78 -2.60 -5.03
C SER A 192 5.78 -3.47 -6.30
N LEU A 193 6.07 -2.86 -7.46
CA LEU A 193 6.39 -3.58 -8.69
C LEU A 193 7.77 -4.25 -8.63
N VAL A 194 8.65 -3.78 -7.76
CA VAL A 194 10.02 -4.30 -7.59
C VAL A 194 10.00 -5.62 -6.81
N ALA A 195 9.15 -5.74 -5.79
CA ALA A 195 9.04 -6.94 -4.96
C ALA A 195 8.86 -8.25 -5.76
N PRO A 196 7.89 -8.38 -6.70
CA PRO A 196 7.72 -9.61 -7.46
C PRO A 196 8.88 -9.88 -8.42
N ILE A 197 9.49 -8.84 -9.01
CA ILE A 197 10.65 -9.00 -9.92
C ILE A 197 11.86 -9.53 -9.15
N VAL A 198 12.17 -8.90 -8.02
CA VAL A 198 13.28 -9.30 -7.15
C VAL A 198 13.07 -10.71 -6.61
N LEU A 199 11.85 -11.03 -6.17
CA LEU A 199 11.51 -12.38 -5.75
C LEU A 199 11.69 -13.39 -6.89
N ALA A 200 11.16 -13.12 -8.08
CA ALA A 200 11.31 -14.02 -9.23
C ALA A 200 12.78 -14.26 -9.59
N ILE A 201 13.61 -13.21 -9.61
CA ILE A 201 15.05 -13.34 -9.83
C ILE A 201 15.65 -14.24 -8.75
N GLY A 202 15.43 -13.96 -7.46
CA GLY A 202 16.02 -14.78 -6.39
C GLY A 202 15.49 -16.22 -6.32
N LEU A 203 14.26 -16.47 -6.79
CA LEU A 203 13.67 -17.81 -6.89
C LEU A 203 14.21 -18.60 -8.08
N LEU A 204 14.52 -17.95 -9.21
CA LEU A 204 14.94 -18.61 -10.45
C LEU A 204 16.46 -18.67 -10.58
N HIS A 205 17.16 -17.59 -10.25
CA HIS A 205 18.61 -17.49 -10.25
C HIS A 205 19.24 -18.30 -9.12
N LYS A 206 20.36 -18.97 -9.38
CA LYS A 206 21.15 -19.65 -8.36
C LYS A 206 22.43 -18.85 -8.16
N VAL A 207 22.70 -18.42 -6.93
CA VAL A 207 23.95 -17.73 -6.61
C VAL A 207 25.08 -18.76 -6.54
N ASP A 208 25.98 -18.72 -7.51
CA ASP A 208 27.18 -19.56 -7.50
C ASP A 208 28.31 -18.85 -6.76
N LYS A 209 28.57 -19.29 -5.53
CA LYS A 209 29.65 -18.78 -4.69
C LYS A 209 31.02 -19.37 -5.04
N THR A 210 31.07 -20.42 -5.86
CA THR A 210 32.33 -21.12 -6.21
C THR A 210 33.00 -20.54 -7.44
N LYS A 211 32.24 -19.83 -8.27
CA LYS A 211 32.73 -19.16 -9.47
C LYS A 211 33.33 -17.79 -9.09
N PRO A 212 34.61 -17.51 -9.40
CA PRO A 212 35.22 -16.21 -9.19
C PRO A 212 34.42 -15.10 -9.88
N GLU A 213 34.41 -13.91 -9.27
CA GLU A 213 33.64 -12.78 -9.79
C GLU A 213 34.12 -12.37 -11.20
N GLU A 214 35.43 -12.48 -11.49
CA GLU A 214 36.03 -12.23 -12.80
C GLU A 214 35.34 -13.02 -13.93
N GLU A 215 34.93 -14.27 -13.62
CA GLU A 215 34.44 -15.25 -14.57
C GLU A 215 32.91 -15.17 -14.79
N LYS A 216 32.21 -14.42 -13.95
CA LYS A 216 30.75 -14.23 -14.07
C LYS A 216 30.42 -13.26 -15.19
N SER A 217 29.45 -13.63 -16.00
CA SER A 217 28.83 -12.73 -16.97
C SER A 217 28.13 -11.55 -16.26
N LYS A 218 27.93 -10.44 -16.98
CA LYS A 218 27.22 -9.27 -16.42
C LYS A 218 25.82 -9.61 -15.89
N LEU A 219 25.14 -10.57 -16.52
CA LEU A 219 23.81 -11.02 -16.09
C LEU A 219 23.88 -11.82 -14.78
N GLU A 220 24.85 -12.72 -14.64
CA GLU A 220 25.07 -13.47 -13.39
C GLU A 220 25.40 -12.52 -12.24
N LYS A 221 26.32 -11.56 -12.44
CA LYS A 221 26.66 -10.54 -11.44
C LYS A 221 25.45 -9.74 -10.99
N THR A 222 24.61 -9.33 -11.94
CA THR A 222 23.39 -8.58 -11.65
C THR A 222 22.39 -9.42 -10.86
N ALA A 223 22.18 -10.67 -11.26
CA ALA A 223 21.25 -11.57 -10.60
C ALA A 223 21.73 -12.00 -9.20
N ASP A 224 23.05 -12.15 -9.01
CA ASP A 224 23.69 -12.35 -7.72
C ASP A 224 23.46 -11.15 -6.81
N PHE A 225 23.72 -9.93 -7.31
CA PHE A 225 23.48 -8.70 -6.57
C PHE A 225 22.02 -8.58 -6.13
N VAL A 226 21.07 -8.82 -7.04
CA VAL A 226 19.64 -8.79 -6.74
C VAL A 226 19.26 -9.83 -5.69
N SER A 227 19.73 -11.06 -5.83
CA SER A 227 19.43 -12.16 -4.89
C SER A 227 19.99 -11.87 -3.50
N ASN A 228 21.22 -11.37 -3.42
CA ASN A 228 21.90 -11.06 -2.17
C ASN A 228 21.34 -9.80 -1.47
N ASN A 229 20.69 -8.90 -2.21
CA ASN A 229 20.11 -7.66 -1.68
C ASN A 229 18.58 -7.62 -1.78
N ALA A 230 17.92 -8.77 -1.94
CA ALA A 230 16.51 -8.86 -2.29
C ALA A 230 15.59 -8.06 -1.34
N GLY A 231 15.79 -8.22 -0.02
CA GLY A 231 15.04 -7.45 0.98
C GLY A 231 15.32 -5.95 0.93
N LYS A 232 16.59 -5.54 0.76
CA LYS A 232 16.99 -4.13 0.72
C LYS A 232 16.44 -3.43 -0.53
N LEU A 233 16.53 -4.06 -1.70
CA LEU A 233 16.00 -3.53 -2.95
C LEU A 233 14.47 -3.40 -2.88
N THR A 234 13.81 -4.40 -2.30
CA THR A 234 12.37 -4.34 -2.07
C THR A 234 12.01 -3.20 -1.14
N LEU A 235 12.70 -3.04 -0.01
CA LEU A 235 12.45 -1.94 0.92
C LEU A 235 12.74 -0.57 0.29
N ALA A 236 13.84 -0.45 -0.45
CA ALA A 236 14.22 0.78 -1.14
C ALA A 236 13.15 1.23 -2.15
N SER A 237 12.43 0.28 -2.77
CA SER A 237 11.33 0.60 -3.68
C SER A 237 10.14 1.29 -3.00
N TYR A 238 9.99 1.18 -1.67
CA TYR A 238 8.95 1.87 -0.90
C TYR A 238 9.35 3.27 -0.45
N VAL A 239 10.63 3.65 -0.54
CA VAL A 239 11.10 4.96 -0.07
C VAL A 239 10.36 6.12 -0.74
N PRO A 240 10.16 6.15 -2.08
CA PRO A 240 9.40 7.22 -2.71
C PRO A 240 7.96 7.32 -2.20
N LEU A 241 7.28 6.20 -1.95
CA LEU A 241 5.94 6.18 -1.36
C LEU A 241 5.94 6.76 0.04
N LEU A 242 6.78 6.22 0.94
CA LEU A 242 6.82 6.65 2.34
C LEU A 242 7.18 8.12 2.48
N ALA A 243 8.11 8.60 1.66
CA ALA A 243 8.49 10.02 1.63
C ALA A 243 7.33 10.90 1.13
N GLU A 244 6.58 10.45 0.13
CA GLU A 244 5.46 11.21 -0.41
C GLU A 244 4.27 11.25 0.57
N GLU A 245 3.86 10.10 1.13
CA GLU A 245 2.80 9.99 2.13
C GLU A 245 3.12 10.83 3.39
N GLY A 246 4.39 10.79 3.82
CA GLY A 246 4.87 11.60 4.94
C GLY A 246 4.85 13.10 4.62
N LEU A 247 5.32 13.49 3.44
CA LEU A 247 5.34 14.89 3.01
C LEU A 247 3.92 15.45 2.84
N ALA A 248 3.01 14.67 2.26
CA ALA A 248 1.60 15.01 2.13
C ALA A 248 0.96 15.23 3.50
N SER A 249 1.20 14.32 4.45
CA SER A 249 0.73 14.45 5.83
C SER A 249 1.26 15.71 6.51
N ILE A 250 2.57 15.99 6.42
CA ILE A 250 3.19 17.18 7.00
C ILE A 250 2.59 18.46 6.41
N ARG A 251 2.43 18.53 5.09
CA ARG A 251 1.84 19.69 4.42
C ARG A 251 0.37 19.87 4.79
N GLY A 252 -0.40 18.79 4.81
CA GLY A 252 -1.78 18.79 5.24
C GLY A 252 -1.95 19.35 6.65
N VAL A 253 -1.21 18.80 7.62
CA VAL A 253 -1.22 19.26 9.02
C VAL A 253 -0.77 20.72 9.13
N LYS A 254 0.32 21.10 8.45
CA LYS A 254 0.84 22.48 8.48
C LYS A 254 -0.20 23.51 8.05
N HIS A 255 -0.97 23.21 6.99
CA HIS A 255 -2.00 24.13 6.50
C HIS A 255 -3.28 24.06 7.33
N ALA A 256 -3.66 22.87 7.81
CA ALA A 256 -4.80 22.72 8.71
C ALA A 256 -4.58 23.41 10.06
N ALA A 257 -3.34 23.47 10.56
CA ALA A 257 -2.99 24.09 11.84
C ALA A 257 -3.27 25.59 11.92
N LYS A 258 -3.46 26.26 10.78
CA LYS A 258 -3.87 27.68 10.76
C LYS A 258 -5.35 27.89 11.10
N HIS A 259 -6.15 26.83 10.97
CA HIS A 259 -7.62 26.88 11.04
C HIS A 259 -8.19 25.95 12.12
N LEU A 260 -7.32 25.18 12.79
CA LEU A 260 -7.68 24.22 13.82
C LEU A 260 -7.07 24.62 15.16
N SER A 261 -7.77 24.31 16.25
CA SER A 261 -7.20 24.41 17.60
C SER A 261 -6.02 23.45 17.79
N PRO A 262 -5.03 23.76 18.66
CA PRO A 262 -3.87 22.90 18.91
C PRO A 262 -4.20 21.42 19.23
N ASP A 263 -5.26 21.15 20.00
CA ASP A 263 -5.71 19.78 20.30
C ASP A 263 -6.10 19.00 19.02
N LYS A 264 -6.92 19.62 18.16
CA LYS A 264 -7.31 19.05 16.87
C LYS A 264 -6.11 18.80 15.95
N VAL A 265 -5.14 19.72 15.93
CA VAL A 265 -3.88 19.57 15.16
C VAL A 265 -3.08 18.36 15.64
N SER A 266 -2.94 18.20 16.97
CA SER A 266 -2.24 17.07 17.58
C SER A 266 -2.91 15.73 17.21
N LYS A 267 -4.25 15.65 17.31
CA LYS A 267 -5.03 14.47 16.91
C LYS A 267 -4.86 14.16 15.43
N LEU A 268 -4.91 15.18 14.56
CA LEU A 268 -4.71 15.02 13.12
C LEU A 268 -3.31 14.48 12.80
N ALA A 269 -2.27 15.07 13.38
CA ALA A 269 -0.88 14.65 13.21
C ALA A 269 -0.66 13.20 13.71
N MET A 270 -1.29 12.83 14.82
CA MET A 270 -1.25 11.47 15.35
C MET A 270 -1.95 10.48 14.40
N ASN A 271 -3.13 10.82 13.87
CA ASN A 271 -3.84 9.96 12.93
C ASN A 271 -3.01 9.71 11.66
N TYR A 272 -2.40 10.76 11.10
CA TYR A 272 -1.55 10.62 9.92
C TYR A 272 -0.24 9.89 10.21
N THR A 273 0.36 10.08 11.39
CA THR A 273 1.51 9.28 11.83
C THR A 273 1.17 7.80 11.92
N LYS A 274 -0.01 7.44 12.47
CA LYS A 274 -0.49 6.05 12.50
C LYS A 274 -0.68 5.50 11.09
N ALA A 275 -1.34 6.25 10.21
CA ALA A 275 -1.55 5.86 8.82
C ALA A 275 -0.23 5.61 8.08
N TRP A 276 0.70 6.56 8.16
CA TRP A 276 2.05 6.42 7.61
C TRP A 276 2.79 5.20 8.19
N GLY A 277 2.67 4.97 9.50
CA GLY A 277 3.23 3.80 10.17
C GLY A 277 2.70 2.47 9.59
N THR A 278 1.44 2.42 9.14
CA THR A 278 0.90 1.24 8.47
C THR A 278 1.57 0.96 7.12
N TYR A 279 1.90 1.99 6.34
CA TYR A 279 2.68 1.84 5.12
C TYR A 279 4.11 1.38 5.41
N ALA A 280 4.76 1.96 6.43
CA ALA A 280 6.12 1.58 6.81
C ALA A 280 6.19 0.13 7.28
N ALA A 281 5.23 -0.30 8.11
CA ALA A 281 5.11 -1.69 8.56
C ALA A 281 4.91 -2.65 7.37
N THR A 282 4.04 -2.29 6.43
CA THR A 282 3.82 -3.06 5.20
C THR A 282 5.10 -3.20 4.37
N ALA A 283 5.81 -2.09 4.15
CA ALA A 283 7.07 -2.10 3.41
C ALA A 283 8.08 -3.06 4.06
N GLY A 284 8.19 -3.02 5.40
CA GLY A 284 9.02 -3.95 6.18
C GLY A 284 8.59 -5.41 6.04
N LEU A 285 7.30 -5.70 6.16
CA LEU A 285 6.76 -7.06 6.01
C LEU A 285 7.01 -7.65 4.62
N ILE A 286 6.76 -6.86 3.56
CA ILE A 286 6.98 -7.32 2.18
C ILE A 286 8.48 -7.52 1.91
N ALA A 287 9.32 -6.59 2.34
CA ALA A 287 10.77 -6.72 2.20
C ALA A 287 11.33 -7.94 2.95
N GLY A 288 10.87 -8.17 4.19
CA GLY A 288 11.25 -9.34 4.99
C GLY A 288 10.78 -10.65 4.35
N GLY A 289 9.54 -10.68 3.84
CA GLY A 289 8.98 -11.84 3.12
C GLY A 289 9.77 -12.18 1.86
N VAL A 290 10.14 -11.17 1.06
CA VAL A 290 10.98 -11.38 -0.13
C VAL A 290 12.37 -11.89 0.26
N ALA A 291 13.02 -11.29 1.27
CA ALA A 291 14.32 -11.74 1.74
C ALA A 291 14.31 -13.21 2.20
N LEU A 292 13.30 -13.59 3.00
CA LEU A 292 13.12 -14.96 3.47
C LEU A 292 12.86 -15.93 2.32
N GLY A 293 11.98 -15.56 1.37
CA GLY A 293 11.66 -16.39 0.21
C GLY A 293 12.88 -16.68 -0.66
N VAL A 294 13.70 -15.66 -0.92
CA VAL A 294 14.97 -15.83 -1.66
C VAL A 294 15.96 -16.68 -0.86
N ALA A 295 16.14 -16.42 0.44
CA ALA A 295 17.04 -17.21 1.29
C ALA A 295 16.67 -18.69 1.34
N LEU A 296 15.38 -19.02 1.47
CA LEU A 296 14.87 -20.39 1.43
C LEU A 296 15.12 -21.05 0.07
N ALA A 297 14.87 -20.35 -1.03
CA ALA A 297 15.10 -20.88 -2.37
C ALA A 297 16.58 -21.17 -2.62
N GLN A 298 17.49 -20.27 -2.20
CA GLN A 298 18.94 -20.51 -2.28
C GLN A 298 19.35 -21.68 -1.39
N GLY A 299 18.83 -21.78 -0.17
CA GLY A 299 19.10 -22.90 0.74
C GLY A 299 18.69 -24.26 0.14
N ILE A 300 17.52 -24.33 -0.48
CA ILE A 300 17.05 -25.52 -1.21
C ILE A 300 18.00 -25.84 -2.36
N LYS A 301 18.30 -24.88 -3.22
CA LYS A 301 19.19 -25.09 -4.38
C LYS A 301 20.56 -25.59 -3.94
N ASN A 302 21.15 -24.98 -2.92
CA ASN A 302 22.47 -25.35 -2.40
C ASN A 302 22.50 -26.78 -1.86
N LYS A 303 21.43 -27.20 -1.16
CA LYS A 303 21.28 -28.57 -0.66
C LYS A 303 21.21 -29.61 -1.79
N TYR A 304 20.49 -29.32 -2.87
CA TYR A 304 20.36 -30.25 -4.01
C TYR A 304 21.58 -30.26 -4.94
N THR A 305 22.43 -29.22 -4.89
CA THR A 305 23.65 -29.15 -5.73
C THR A 305 24.95 -29.39 -4.95
N GLY A 306 24.88 -29.79 -3.68
CA GLY A 306 26.06 -30.14 -2.87
C GLY A 306 26.97 -28.97 -2.45
N GLN A 307 26.52 -27.72 -2.55
CA GLN A 307 27.26 -26.57 -2.05
C GLN A 307 27.01 -26.42 -0.54
N LYS A 308 28.04 -26.65 0.29
CA LYS A 308 27.95 -26.49 1.76
C LYS A 308 27.73 -24.99 2.11
N PRO A 309 26.91 -24.67 3.12
CA PRO A 309 26.86 -23.33 3.67
C PRO A 309 28.20 -23.00 4.35
N GLU A 310 28.75 -21.83 4.04
CA GLU A 310 29.95 -21.29 4.67
C GLU A 310 29.66 -21.02 6.15
N GLN A 311 30.55 -21.50 7.03
CA GLN A 311 30.55 -21.13 8.44
C GLN A 311 30.74 -19.60 8.54
N ALA A 312 30.00 -18.96 9.45
CA ALA A 312 30.15 -17.54 9.72
C ALA A 312 31.65 -17.19 9.90
N PRO A 313 32.11 -16.02 9.41
CA PRO A 313 33.51 -15.66 9.53
C PRO A 313 33.92 -15.73 11.00
N GLN A 314 34.84 -16.64 11.32
CA GLN A 314 35.53 -16.61 12.59
C GLN A 314 36.30 -15.29 12.59
N ASP A 315 35.92 -14.39 13.51
CA ASP A 315 36.72 -13.22 13.85
C ASP A 315 38.16 -13.68 14.02
N SER A 316 39.02 -13.34 13.05
CA SER A 316 40.46 -13.48 13.18
C SER A 316 40.90 -12.48 14.23
N LYS A 317 40.89 -12.94 15.48
CA LYS A 317 41.70 -12.37 16.55
C LYS A 317 43.17 -12.45 16.13
N VAL A 318 43.89 -11.37 16.47
CA VAL A 318 45.36 -11.23 16.64
C VAL A 318 46.13 -11.10 15.30
N ALA A 319 47.02 -10.13 15.09
CA ALA A 319 47.88 -9.34 15.99
C ALA A 319 47.94 -7.86 15.61
#